data_AF-A0A139I745-F1
#
_entry.id   AF-A0A139I745-F1
#
_cell.length_a   1.000
_cell.length_b   1.000
_cell.length_c   1.000
_cell.angle_alpha   90.00
_cell.angle_beta   90.00
_cell.angle_gamma   90.00
#
_symmetry.space_group_name_H-M   'P 1'
#
loop_
_entity.id
_entity.type
_entity.pdbx_description
1 polymer ?
#
loop_
_entity_poly.entity_id
_entity_poly.type
_entity_poly.pdbx_seq_one_letter_code
_entity_poly.pdbx_strand_id
1 'polypeptide(L)'
;MIDEWELTTHPIVQDSVQHNARTVSNIRALTASLFGVAAGTLGLESWPGFIFYFFVLEARLEQANLLKKVVDAIKDLVQDCNFDCNDSGIALQAMDNSHVALVSMMLKSESFSPFRCDRNIALGINLTSLTKVLRCAQVEDILTMKAEDAPDVVNFTFESSESDRISEYDIKLMDIDQEHLGIPDTDYAATITMPSAEFQRITRDLSALSESVSIECTKDGVGFKCAGDIGNGSVTLRSHTNVEKPEQNIEINLSEPVALTFSLKYLMNFCKASGLSTQVKLCLSNEVPLLVEYGLSNNSYLRFYLAPKIGDEE
;
A
#
# COMPACT_ATOMS: atom_id res chain seq x y z
N MET A 1 -41.48 11.66 3.22
CA MET A 1 -42.43 10.65 2.73
C MET A 1 -41.61 9.87 1.73
N ILE A 2 -41.03 8.76 2.16
CA ILE A 2 -40.12 7.95 1.34
C ILE A 2 -41.03 7.17 0.39
N ASP A 3 -40.82 7.32 -0.91
CA ASP A 3 -41.69 6.74 -1.93
C ASP A 3 -41.68 5.21 -1.78
N GLU A 4 -42.87 4.60 -1.73
CA GLU A 4 -43.05 3.14 -1.60
C GLU A 4 -42.28 2.35 -2.68
N TRP A 5 -41.92 3.02 -3.78
CA TRP A 5 -41.09 2.48 -4.86
C TRP A 5 -39.61 2.26 -4.49
N GLU A 6 -39.02 3.08 -3.60
CA GLU A 6 -37.61 2.91 -3.16
C GLU A 6 -37.40 1.66 -2.29
N LEU A 7 -38.41 1.30 -1.49
CA LEU A 7 -38.39 0.11 -0.63
C LEU A 7 -38.47 -1.20 -1.44
N THR A 8 -39.03 -1.16 -2.65
CA THR A 8 -39.06 -2.31 -3.58
C THR A 8 -37.74 -2.55 -4.30
N THR A 9 -36.91 -1.52 -4.50
CA THR A 9 -35.60 -1.65 -5.17
C THR A 9 -34.46 -1.89 -4.20
N HIS A 10 -34.54 -1.35 -2.97
CA HIS A 10 -33.56 -1.57 -1.90
C HIS A 10 -34.29 -2.01 -0.61
N PRO A 11 -34.51 -3.32 -0.41
CA PRO A 11 -35.34 -3.83 0.70
C PRO A 11 -34.70 -3.65 2.08
N ILE A 12 -33.46 -3.17 2.12
CA ILE A 12 -32.67 -3.02 3.34
C ILE A 12 -32.45 -1.53 3.60
N VAL A 13 -33.10 -1.01 4.64
CA VAL A 13 -32.93 0.38 5.09
C VAL A 13 -31.53 0.52 5.70
N GLN A 14 -30.66 1.30 5.06
CA GLN A 14 -29.25 1.47 5.45
C GLN A 14 -29.09 1.91 6.92
N ASP A 15 -29.93 2.82 7.39
CA ASP A 15 -29.93 3.26 8.80
C ASP A 15 -30.23 2.11 9.78
N SER A 16 -31.08 1.15 9.38
CA SER A 16 -31.39 -0.02 10.19
C SER A 16 -30.23 -1.02 10.20
N VAL A 17 -29.47 -1.14 9.11
CA VAL A 17 -28.24 -1.95 9.06
C VAL A 17 -27.18 -1.35 9.95
N GLN A 18 -26.97 -0.04 9.86
CA GLN A 18 -26.00 0.67 10.70
C GLN A 18 -26.38 0.59 12.18
N HIS A 19 -27.66 0.75 12.51
CA HIS A 19 -28.16 0.57 13.88
C HIS A 19 -27.95 -0.86 14.39
N ASN A 20 -28.32 -1.86 13.59
CA ASN A 20 -28.13 -3.27 13.97
C ASN A 20 -26.65 -3.64 14.10
N ALA A 21 -25.78 -3.11 13.23
CA ALA A 21 -24.34 -3.30 13.33
C ALA A 21 -23.79 -2.70 14.64
N ARG A 22 -24.23 -1.49 15.02
CA ARG A 22 -23.88 -0.87 16.31
C ARG A 22 -24.40 -1.68 17.50
N THR A 23 -25.63 -2.19 17.44
CA THR A 23 -26.20 -3.01 18.53
C THR A 23 -25.49 -4.35 18.67
N VAL A 24 -25.16 -5.03 17.56
CA VAL A 24 -24.36 -6.27 17.58
C VAL A 24 -22.96 -6.00 18.13
N SER A 25 -22.36 -4.87 17.78
CA SER A 25 -21.07 -4.42 18.29
C SER A 25 -21.09 -4.19 19.82
N ASN A 26 -22.14 -3.52 20.32
CA ASN A 26 -22.33 -3.29 21.75
C ASN A 26 -22.54 -4.61 22.51
N ILE A 27 -23.31 -5.55 21.95
CA ILE A 27 -23.52 -6.88 22.54
C ILE A 27 -22.19 -7.64 22.58
N ARG A 28 -21.40 -7.63 21.49
CA ARG A 28 -20.08 -8.29 21.46
C ARG A 28 -19.13 -7.70 22.49
N ALA A 29 -19.09 -6.37 22.63
CA ALA A 29 -18.30 -5.68 23.64
C ALA A 29 -18.73 -6.07 25.08
N LEU A 30 -20.03 -6.14 25.34
CA LEU A 30 -20.56 -6.60 26.63
C LEU A 30 -20.20 -8.07 26.91
N THR A 31 -20.30 -8.93 25.90
CA THR A 31 -19.93 -10.34 26.05
C THR A 31 -18.43 -10.52 26.25
N ALA A 32 -17.60 -9.74 25.56
CA ALA A 32 -16.15 -9.75 25.76
C ALA A 32 -15.77 -9.30 27.19
N SER A 33 -16.45 -8.29 27.72
CA SER A 33 -16.30 -7.87 29.12
C SER A 33 -16.73 -8.98 30.09
N LEU A 34 -17.87 -9.65 29.85
CA LEU A 34 -18.33 -10.78 30.68
C LEU A 34 -17.39 -12.00 30.61
N PHE A 35 -16.85 -12.31 29.44
CA PHE A 35 -15.84 -13.37 29.29
C PHE A 35 -14.52 -13.00 29.94
N GLY A 36 -14.10 -11.73 29.90
CA GLY A 36 -12.93 -11.22 30.63
C GLY A 36 -13.11 -11.32 32.15
N VAL A 37 -14.28 -10.95 32.67
CA VAL A 37 -14.61 -11.10 34.10
C VAL A 37 -14.65 -12.58 34.49
N ALA A 38 -15.24 -13.45 33.66
CA ALA A 38 -15.28 -14.90 33.90
C ALA A 38 -13.87 -15.52 33.89
N ALA A 39 -13.00 -15.13 32.95
CA ALA A 39 -11.61 -15.56 32.87
C ALA A 39 -10.80 -15.11 34.10
N GLY A 40 -11.04 -13.89 34.59
CA GLY A 40 -10.46 -13.37 35.83
C GLY A 40 -10.92 -14.14 37.06
N THR A 41 -12.19 -14.55 37.15
CA THR A 41 -12.69 -15.38 38.26
C THR A 41 -12.18 -16.82 38.25
N LEU A 42 -11.79 -17.34 37.08
CA LEU A 42 -11.29 -18.71 36.92
C LEU A 42 -9.76 -18.84 37.09
N GLY A 43 -9.06 -17.76 37.43
CA GLY A 43 -7.62 -17.81 37.76
C GLY A 43 -6.72 -18.21 36.57
N LEU A 44 -7.19 -18.02 35.33
CA LEU A 44 -6.39 -18.18 34.13
C LEU A 44 -5.50 -16.93 33.95
N GLU A 45 -4.59 -16.72 34.90
CA GLU A 45 -3.66 -15.59 34.92
C GLU A 45 -2.56 -15.79 33.87
N SER A 46 -2.85 -15.41 32.63
CA SER A 46 -1.79 -14.81 31.81
C SER A 46 -2.13 -13.33 31.64
N TRP A 47 -1.39 -12.49 32.35
CA TRP A 47 -1.42 -11.03 32.17
C TRP A 47 -1.33 -10.60 30.69
N PRO A 48 -0.53 -11.27 29.81
CA PRO A 48 -0.53 -10.99 28.37
C PRO A 48 -1.89 -11.26 27.70
N GLY A 49 -2.59 -12.32 28.11
CA GLY A 49 -3.89 -12.70 27.55
C GLY A 49 -5.04 -11.76 27.96
N PHE A 50 -4.90 -11.04 29.07
CA PHE A 50 -5.87 -10.02 29.48
C PHE A 50 -5.66 -8.69 28.74
N ILE A 51 -4.41 -8.30 28.52
CA ILE A 51 -4.04 -7.14 27.68
C ILE A 51 -4.45 -7.39 26.21
N PHE A 52 -4.39 -8.64 25.76
CA PHE A 52 -4.90 -9.06 24.45
C PHE A 52 -6.39 -8.69 24.23
N TYR A 53 -7.22 -8.56 25.27
CA TYR A 53 -8.62 -8.13 25.13
C TYR A 53 -8.79 -6.60 25.05
N PHE A 54 -7.77 -5.83 25.38
CA PHE A 54 -7.84 -4.36 25.37
C PHE A 54 -7.52 -3.76 24.00
N PHE A 55 -6.63 -4.39 23.21
CA PHE A 55 -6.26 -3.90 21.90
C PHE A 55 -7.21 -4.41 20.81
N VAL A 56 -7.74 -3.47 20.01
CA VAL A 56 -8.63 -3.75 18.88
C VAL A 56 -7.84 -4.14 17.65
N LEU A 57 -6.61 -3.63 17.52
CA LEU A 57 -5.64 -4.03 16.50
C LEU A 57 -4.37 -4.55 17.17
N GLU A 58 -3.93 -5.74 16.75
CA GLU A 58 -2.59 -6.25 16.98
C GLU A 58 -2.07 -6.87 15.68
N ALA A 59 -1.04 -6.27 15.10
CA ALA A 59 -0.45 -6.72 13.84
C ALA A 59 1.07 -6.87 13.98
N ARG A 60 1.56 -8.12 13.95
CA ARG A 60 3.00 -8.44 14.10
C ARG A 60 3.63 -8.82 12.76
N LEU A 61 4.60 -8.05 12.31
CA LEU A 61 5.44 -8.33 11.15
C LEU A 61 6.75 -8.98 11.62
N GLU A 62 7.11 -10.12 11.04
CA GLU A 62 8.38 -10.81 11.33
C GLU A 62 9.60 -9.96 11.00
N GLN A 63 9.48 -9.04 10.02
CA GLN A 63 10.54 -8.14 9.61
C GLN A 63 10.03 -6.70 9.53
N ALA A 64 10.46 -5.86 10.47
CA ALA A 64 10.19 -4.42 10.50
C ALA A 64 10.65 -3.71 9.21
N ASN A 65 11.68 -4.26 8.55
CA ASN A 65 12.22 -3.74 7.30
C ASN A 65 11.19 -3.65 6.17
N LEU A 66 10.17 -4.52 6.16
CA LEU A 66 9.10 -4.47 5.16
C LEU A 66 8.35 -3.13 5.24
N LEU A 67 7.80 -2.81 6.42
CA LEU A 67 7.07 -1.56 6.63
C LEU A 67 7.98 -0.34 6.45
N LYS A 68 9.24 -0.43 6.90
CA LYS A 68 10.25 0.63 6.69
C LYS A 68 10.45 0.95 5.21
N LYS A 69 10.65 -0.06 4.37
CA LYS A 69 10.82 0.12 2.92
C LYS A 69 9.56 0.66 2.25
N VAL A 70 8.38 0.21 2.69
CA VAL A 70 7.08 0.72 2.21
C VAL A 70 6.97 2.21 2.53
N VAL A 71 7.13 2.60 3.79
CA VAL A 71 7.05 4.01 4.23
C VAL A 71 8.09 4.87 3.52
N ASP A 72 9.32 4.37 3.37
CA ASP A 72 10.38 5.07 2.63
C ASP A 72 10.05 5.29 1.15
N ALA A 73 9.26 4.42 0.53
CA ALA A 73 8.82 4.57 -0.85
C ALA A 73 7.69 5.61 -1.03
N ILE A 74 6.84 5.79 0.00
CA ILE A 74 5.63 6.63 -0.10
C ILE A 74 5.77 8.02 0.53
N LYS A 75 6.69 8.21 1.48
CA LYS A 75 6.84 9.46 2.26
C LYS A 75 7.12 10.72 1.43
N ASP A 76 7.67 10.56 0.22
CA ASP A 76 7.99 11.68 -0.68
C ASP A 76 6.82 12.03 -1.61
N LEU A 77 5.76 11.20 -1.62
CA LEU A 77 4.52 11.43 -2.36
C LEU A 77 3.43 12.00 -1.43
N VAL A 78 3.37 11.49 -0.20
CA VAL A 78 2.29 11.76 0.76
C VAL A 78 2.89 12.11 2.11
N GLN A 79 2.35 13.14 2.77
CA GLN A 79 2.80 13.56 4.11
C GLN A 79 2.01 12.88 5.22
N ASP A 80 0.69 12.83 5.06
CA ASP A 80 -0.27 12.30 6.02
C ASP A 80 -1.21 11.33 5.30
N CYS A 81 -1.47 10.17 5.89
CA CYS A 81 -2.34 9.15 5.31
C CYS A 81 -3.02 8.30 6.38
N ASN A 82 -4.17 7.72 6.04
CA ASN A 82 -4.80 6.70 6.85
C ASN A 82 -4.25 5.31 6.51
N PHE A 83 -3.92 4.56 7.57
CA PHE A 83 -3.76 3.10 7.49
C PHE A 83 -5.08 2.46 7.91
N ASP A 84 -5.83 2.00 6.92
CA ASP A 84 -7.13 1.37 7.10
C ASP A 84 -6.93 -0.10 7.45
N CYS A 85 -7.19 -0.45 8.71
CA CYS A 85 -7.02 -1.79 9.23
C CYS A 85 -8.38 -2.49 9.33
N ASN A 86 -8.48 -3.70 8.80
CA ASN A 86 -9.67 -4.55 8.88
C ASN A 86 -9.25 -6.04 8.98
N ASP A 87 -10.23 -6.95 8.90
CA ASP A 87 -9.99 -8.40 8.95
C ASP A 87 -9.12 -8.95 7.80
N SER A 88 -9.12 -8.26 6.65
CA SER A 88 -8.38 -8.63 5.46
C SER A 88 -6.93 -8.18 5.51
N GLY A 89 -6.58 -7.21 6.36
CA GLY A 89 -5.22 -6.71 6.51
C GLY A 89 -5.15 -5.21 6.80
N ILE A 90 -4.01 -4.60 6.43
CA ILE A 90 -3.76 -3.17 6.53
C ILE A 90 -3.63 -2.61 5.12
N ALA A 91 -4.55 -1.72 4.75
CA ALA A 91 -4.54 -1.00 3.50
C ALA A 91 -4.11 0.45 3.72
N LEU A 92 -3.57 1.06 2.66
CA LEU A 92 -3.33 2.49 2.59
C LEU A 92 -3.62 2.92 1.18
N GLN A 93 -4.46 3.93 1.04
CA GLN A 93 -4.58 4.68 -0.20
C GLN A 93 -4.13 6.11 0.08
N ALA A 94 -3.64 6.86 -0.90
CA ALA A 94 -3.48 8.31 -0.78
C ALA A 94 -3.14 8.93 -2.14
N MET A 95 -3.51 10.19 -2.33
CA MET A 95 -3.10 11.00 -3.47
C MET A 95 -1.95 11.93 -3.09
N ASP A 96 -1.11 12.27 -4.06
CA ASP A 96 -0.13 13.33 -3.90
C ASP A 96 -0.79 14.71 -3.88
N ASN A 97 -0.05 15.73 -3.45
CA ASN A 97 -0.54 17.12 -3.35
C ASN A 97 -1.01 17.71 -4.69
N SER A 98 -0.58 17.16 -5.83
CA SER A 98 -1.01 17.62 -7.15
C SER A 98 -2.20 16.83 -7.72
N HIS A 99 -2.64 15.77 -7.03
CA HIS A 99 -3.68 14.83 -7.49
C HIS A 99 -3.36 14.16 -8.85
N VAL A 100 -2.08 14.00 -9.17
CA VAL A 100 -1.60 13.37 -10.42
C VAL A 100 -1.16 11.93 -10.17
N ALA A 101 -0.71 11.63 -8.95
CA ALA A 101 -0.27 10.30 -8.54
C ALA A 101 -1.08 9.78 -7.36
N LEU A 102 -1.47 8.50 -7.43
CA LEU A 102 -2.14 7.79 -6.34
C LEU A 102 -1.29 6.60 -5.92
N VAL A 103 -1.14 6.42 -4.61
CA VAL A 103 -0.55 5.22 -4.02
C VAL A 103 -1.65 4.35 -3.43
N SER A 104 -1.54 3.05 -3.65
CA SER A 104 -2.41 2.02 -3.06
C SER A 104 -1.54 0.86 -2.58
N MET A 105 -1.56 0.62 -1.29
CA MET A 105 -0.87 -0.47 -0.61
C MET A 105 -1.90 -1.39 0.01
N MET A 106 -1.64 -2.69 -0.07
CA MET A 106 -2.37 -3.70 0.69
C MET A 106 -1.36 -4.67 1.28
N LEU A 107 -1.32 -4.74 2.62
CA LEU A 107 -0.66 -5.80 3.36
C LEU A 107 -1.75 -6.72 3.90
N LYS A 108 -1.88 -7.91 3.33
CA LYS A 108 -2.91 -8.85 3.77
C LYS A 108 -2.62 -9.39 5.17
N SER A 109 -3.66 -9.84 5.86
CA SER A 109 -3.56 -10.41 7.21
C SER A 109 -2.56 -11.57 7.29
N GLU A 110 -2.39 -12.35 6.21
CA GLU A 110 -1.41 -13.45 6.15
C GLU A 110 0.05 -12.95 6.13
N SER A 111 0.31 -11.69 5.80
CA SER A 111 1.65 -11.09 5.92
C SER A 111 2.06 -10.83 7.39
N PHE A 112 1.15 -11.03 8.35
CA PHE A 112 1.38 -10.78 9.77
C PHE A 112 1.20 -12.09 10.59
N SER A 113 1.93 -12.19 11.70
CA SER A 113 1.94 -13.37 12.57
C SER A 113 2.25 -12.97 14.02
N PRO A 114 1.25 -12.81 14.92
CA PRO A 114 -0.19 -12.88 14.66
C PRO A 114 -0.78 -11.58 14.06
N PHE A 115 -2.00 -11.70 13.51
CA PHE A 115 -2.86 -10.60 13.08
C PHE A 115 -4.21 -10.67 13.77
N ARG A 116 -4.65 -9.55 14.33
CA ARG A 116 -6.01 -9.39 14.87
C ARG A 116 -6.48 -7.97 14.61
N CYS A 117 -7.67 -7.84 14.05
CA CYS A 117 -8.37 -6.59 13.87
C CYS A 117 -9.86 -6.83 14.13
N ASP A 118 -10.35 -6.42 15.30
CA ASP A 118 -11.72 -6.75 15.73
C ASP A 118 -12.78 -5.86 15.06
N ARG A 119 -12.38 -4.67 14.62
CA ARG A 119 -13.22 -3.67 13.95
C ARG A 119 -12.38 -2.91 12.94
N ASN A 120 -13.05 -2.34 11.93
CA ASN A 120 -12.40 -1.47 10.98
C ASN A 120 -11.95 -0.20 11.71
N ILE A 121 -10.64 0.05 11.71
CA ILE A 121 -10.04 1.26 12.29
C ILE A 121 -9.19 1.97 11.23
N ALA A 122 -9.27 3.29 11.20
CA ALA A 122 -8.41 4.12 10.37
C ALA A 122 -7.37 4.80 11.27
N LEU A 123 -6.09 4.53 11.00
CA LEU A 123 -4.98 5.12 11.76
C LEU A 123 -4.38 6.25 10.93
N GLY A 124 -4.80 7.49 11.20
CA GLY A 124 -4.23 8.67 10.55
C GLY A 124 -2.86 8.99 11.11
N ILE A 125 -1.82 8.80 10.29
CA ILE A 125 -0.42 8.91 10.70
C ILE A 125 0.33 9.86 9.78
N ASN A 126 1.10 10.77 10.40
CA ASN A 126 2.10 11.55 9.69
C ASN A 126 3.31 10.67 9.33
N LEU A 127 3.57 10.50 8.03
CA LEU A 127 4.62 9.62 7.52
C LEU A 127 6.04 10.11 7.87
N THR A 128 6.23 11.40 8.11
CA THR A 128 7.52 11.94 8.58
C THR A 128 7.81 11.48 10.01
N SER A 129 6.81 11.49 10.89
CA SER A 129 6.91 10.96 12.25
C SER A 129 7.12 9.45 12.25
N LEU A 130 6.34 8.72 11.45
CA LEU A 130 6.49 7.27 11.30
C LEU A 130 7.89 6.87 10.79
N THR A 131 8.42 7.59 9.82
CA THR A 131 9.79 7.37 9.32
C THR A 131 10.84 7.53 10.43
N LYS A 132 10.67 8.48 11.35
CA LYS A 132 11.61 8.67 12.48
C LYS A 132 11.56 7.49 13.45
N VAL A 133 10.37 6.96 13.75
CA VAL A 133 10.20 5.79 14.61
C VAL A 133 10.76 4.52 13.95
N LEU A 134 10.46 4.29 12.67
CA LEU A 134 10.96 3.12 11.92
C LEU A 134 12.49 3.14 11.72
N ARG A 135 13.16 4.28 11.88
CA ARG A 135 14.64 4.36 11.88
C ARG A 135 15.26 3.74 13.13
N CYS A 136 14.53 3.63 14.24
CA CYS A 136 15.01 3.02 15.48
C CYS A 136 15.07 1.48 15.42
N ALA A 137 14.39 0.88 14.44
CA ALA A 137 14.36 -0.55 14.19
C ALA A 137 15.55 -1.01 13.32
N GLN A 138 16.13 -2.14 13.71
CA GLN A 138 17.06 -2.90 12.87
C GLN A 138 16.32 -3.67 11.78
N VAL A 139 17.06 -4.19 10.81
CA VAL A 139 16.50 -4.87 9.63
C VAL A 139 15.75 -6.16 10.00
N GLU A 140 16.25 -6.87 11.00
CA GLU A 140 15.73 -8.17 11.45
C GLU A 140 14.86 -8.08 12.70
N ASP A 141 14.61 -6.86 13.19
CA ASP A 141 13.71 -6.65 14.33
C ASP A 141 12.28 -7.01 13.91
N ILE A 142 11.56 -7.64 14.83
CA ILE A 142 10.13 -7.93 14.72
C ILE A 142 9.38 -6.65 15.09
N LEU A 143 8.39 -6.27 14.28
CA LEU A 143 7.56 -5.11 14.54
C LEU A 143 6.16 -5.54 14.93
N THR A 144 5.66 -5.04 16.06
CA THR A 144 4.26 -5.22 16.48
C THR A 144 3.57 -3.85 16.55
N MET A 145 2.47 -3.69 15.82
CA MET A 145 1.60 -2.53 15.87
C MET A 145 0.40 -2.82 16.76
N LYS A 146 0.10 -1.91 17.69
CA LYS A 146 -1.04 -2.05 18.61
C LYS A 146 -1.86 -0.76 18.66
N ALA A 147 -3.17 -0.89 18.60
CA ALA A 147 -4.10 0.22 18.76
C ALA A 147 -5.38 -0.21 19.51
N GLU A 148 -5.94 0.72 20.28
CA GLU A 148 -7.22 0.56 20.98
C GLU A 148 -8.41 0.87 20.04
N ASP A 149 -9.66 0.79 20.54
CA ASP A 149 -10.89 0.98 19.73
C ASP A 149 -11.08 2.41 19.20
N ALA A 150 -10.77 3.40 20.02
CA ALA A 150 -10.76 4.82 19.66
C ALA A 150 -9.36 5.38 19.97
N PRO A 151 -8.36 5.04 19.16
CA PRO A 151 -6.98 5.30 19.50
C PRO A 151 -6.64 6.78 19.27
N ASP A 152 -6.16 7.46 20.31
CA ASP A 152 -5.45 8.74 20.17
C ASP A 152 -3.97 8.52 19.78
N VAL A 153 -3.48 7.31 20.01
CA VAL A 153 -2.10 6.88 19.77
C VAL A 153 -2.07 5.47 19.20
N VAL A 154 -1.09 5.21 18.33
CA VAL A 154 -0.71 3.86 17.91
C VAL A 154 0.65 3.53 18.51
N ASN A 155 0.76 2.33 19.08
CA ASN A 155 2.00 1.83 19.65
C ASN A 155 2.76 0.98 18.63
N PHE A 156 4.04 1.26 18.48
CA PHE A 156 4.99 0.46 17.71
C PHE A 156 6.00 -0.17 18.67
N THR A 157 5.95 -1.49 18.79
CA THR A 157 6.92 -2.29 19.55
C THR A 157 7.91 -2.96 18.59
N PHE A 158 9.21 -2.76 18.81
CA PHE A 158 10.28 -3.45 18.09
C PHE A 158 10.99 -4.42 19.03
N GLU A 159 11.03 -5.68 18.64
CA GLU A 159 11.70 -6.76 19.38
C GLU A 159 12.88 -7.28 18.56
N SER A 160 14.07 -7.29 19.15
CA SER A 160 15.25 -7.87 18.51
C SER A 160 15.20 -9.40 18.57
N SER A 161 15.56 -10.06 17.46
CA SER A 161 15.68 -11.53 17.40
C SER A 161 16.96 -12.06 18.06
N GLU A 162 18.02 -11.24 18.09
CA GLU A 162 19.35 -11.63 18.58
C GLU A 162 19.59 -11.24 20.05
N SER A 163 18.87 -10.23 20.54
CA SER A 163 19.06 -9.66 21.88
C SER A 163 17.72 -9.50 22.58
N ASP A 164 17.73 -9.48 23.91
CA ASP A 164 16.52 -9.25 24.73
C ASP A 164 16.09 -7.75 24.74
N ARG A 165 16.31 -7.06 23.62
CA ARG A 165 16.02 -5.64 23.46
C ARG A 165 14.60 -5.48 22.91
N ILE A 166 13.78 -4.79 23.69
CA ILE A 166 12.44 -4.35 23.32
C ILE A 166 12.44 -2.82 23.30
N SER A 167 11.88 -2.21 22.26
CA SER A 167 11.74 -0.75 22.15
C SER A 167 10.31 -0.39 21.77
N GLU A 168 9.66 0.43 22.58
CA GLU A 168 8.27 0.85 22.38
C GLU A 168 8.20 2.34 22.06
N TYR A 169 7.37 2.69 21.08
CA TYR A 169 7.18 4.07 20.64
C TYR A 169 5.71 4.34 20.35
N ASP A 170 5.18 5.39 20.96
CA ASP A 170 3.82 5.85 20.70
C ASP A 170 3.82 7.00 19.69
N ILE A 171 3.00 6.87 18.66
CA ILE A 171 2.75 7.93 17.68
C ILE A 171 1.33 8.44 17.88
N LYS A 172 1.19 9.76 18.03
CA LYS A 172 -0.11 10.42 18.06
C LYS A 172 -0.79 10.31 16.70
N LEU A 173 -2.03 9.88 16.73
CA LEU A 173 -2.89 9.81 15.56
C LEU A 173 -3.50 11.18 15.28
N MET A 174 -3.96 11.35 14.05
CA MET A 174 -4.64 12.54 13.57
C MET A 174 -5.88 12.14 12.80
N ASP A 175 -6.90 12.98 12.89
CA ASP A 175 -8.10 12.84 12.07
C ASP A 175 -7.79 13.31 10.65
N ILE A 176 -7.75 12.37 9.72
CA ILE A 176 -7.55 12.65 8.30
C ILE A 176 -8.84 12.28 7.57
N ASP A 177 -9.55 13.29 7.09
CA ASP A 177 -10.68 13.11 6.19
C ASP A 177 -10.16 12.64 4.84
N GLN A 178 -10.25 11.33 4.60
CA GLN A 178 -9.75 10.74 3.39
C GLN A 178 -10.86 10.07 2.58
N GLU A 179 -11.09 10.57 1.37
CA GLU A 179 -11.97 9.91 0.41
C GLU A 179 -11.27 8.69 -0.19
N HIS A 180 -11.89 7.51 -0.04
CA HIS A 180 -11.46 6.31 -0.72
C HIS A 180 -11.89 6.37 -2.19
N LEU A 181 -10.92 6.28 -3.09
CA LEU A 181 -11.17 6.22 -4.52
C LEU A 181 -11.35 4.76 -4.92
N GLY A 182 -12.51 4.45 -5.48
CA GLY A 182 -12.76 3.16 -6.10
C GLY A 182 -11.84 2.98 -7.31
N ILE A 183 -10.93 2.01 -7.25
CA ILE A 183 -10.08 1.65 -8.38
C ILE A 183 -10.84 0.60 -9.21
N PRO A 184 -11.26 0.91 -10.45
CA PRO A 184 -11.98 -0.04 -11.28
C PRO A 184 -11.04 -1.12 -11.82
N ASP A 185 -11.58 -2.34 -11.97
CA ASP A 185 -10.90 -3.40 -12.72
C ASP A 185 -10.80 -2.97 -14.18
N THR A 186 -9.57 -2.72 -14.63
CA THR A 186 -9.28 -2.12 -15.93
C THR A 186 -8.49 -3.12 -16.78
N ASP A 187 -8.92 -3.29 -18.03
CA ASP A 187 -8.16 -4.02 -19.02
C ASP A 187 -7.04 -3.14 -19.59
N TYR A 188 -5.80 -3.59 -19.41
CA TYR A 188 -4.62 -2.86 -19.89
C TYR A 188 -4.23 -3.33 -21.30
N ALA A 189 -3.84 -2.39 -22.15
CA ALA A 189 -3.40 -2.64 -23.52
C ALA A 189 -2.02 -3.31 -23.56
N ALA A 190 -1.13 -2.93 -22.62
CA ALA A 190 0.18 -3.55 -22.46
C ALA A 190 0.46 -3.82 -20.97
N THR A 191 0.98 -5.01 -20.69
CA THR A 191 1.49 -5.40 -19.37
C THR A 191 2.95 -5.84 -19.52
N ILE A 192 3.85 -5.15 -18.83
CA ILE A 192 5.29 -5.42 -18.87
C ILE A 192 5.78 -5.78 -17.47
N THR A 193 6.37 -6.96 -17.31
CA THR A 193 7.08 -7.36 -16.09
C THR A 193 8.57 -7.32 -16.37
N MET A 194 9.34 -6.58 -15.57
CA MET A 194 10.79 -6.45 -15.74
C MET A 194 11.51 -6.35 -14.38
N PRO A 195 12.84 -6.49 -14.35
CA PRO A 195 13.60 -6.31 -13.11
C PRO A 195 13.46 -4.88 -12.58
N SER A 196 13.15 -4.72 -11.30
CA SER A 196 12.96 -3.41 -10.67
C SER A 196 14.22 -2.54 -10.72
N ALA A 197 15.39 -3.18 -10.58
CA ALA A 197 16.69 -2.53 -10.70
C ALA A 197 16.95 -1.95 -12.10
N GLU A 198 16.50 -2.63 -13.16
CA GLU A 198 16.65 -2.15 -14.54
C GLU A 198 15.72 -0.97 -14.78
N PHE A 199 14.45 -1.06 -14.35
CA PHE A 199 13.52 0.06 -14.40
C PHE A 199 14.06 1.31 -13.67
N GLN A 200 14.58 1.13 -12.46
CA GLN A 200 15.19 2.22 -11.67
C GLN A 200 16.41 2.84 -12.38
N ARG A 201 17.22 2.03 -13.05
CA ARG A 201 18.36 2.52 -13.82
C ARG A 201 17.89 3.35 -15.01
N ILE A 202 16.92 2.86 -15.78
CA ILE A 202 16.35 3.56 -16.94
C ILE A 202 15.76 4.91 -16.51
N THR A 203 14.92 4.95 -15.48
CA THR A 203 14.31 6.21 -15.03
C THR A 203 15.36 7.21 -14.55
N ARG A 204 16.43 6.74 -13.88
CA ARG A 204 17.53 7.59 -13.40
C ARG A 204 18.32 8.17 -14.57
N ASP A 205 18.72 7.33 -15.52
CA ASP A 205 19.54 7.73 -16.66
C ASP A 205 18.77 8.74 -17.55
N LEU A 206 17.47 8.51 -17.78
CA LEU A 206 16.64 9.43 -18.56
C LEU A 206 16.29 10.72 -17.80
N SER A 207 16.18 10.68 -16.46
CA SER A 207 15.92 11.89 -15.65
C SER A 207 17.04 12.92 -15.70
N ALA A 208 18.26 12.51 -16.08
CA ALA A 208 19.37 13.43 -16.30
C ALA A 208 19.28 14.19 -17.63
N LEU A 209 18.46 13.70 -18.57
CA LEU A 209 18.32 14.26 -19.92
C LEU A 209 17.04 15.07 -20.10
N SER A 210 15.92 14.63 -19.52
CA SER A 210 14.61 15.26 -19.65
C SER A 210 13.76 15.07 -18.39
N GLU A 211 12.73 15.90 -18.25
CA GLU A 211 11.73 15.77 -17.18
C GLU A 211 10.61 14.77 -17.54
N SER A 212 10.50 14.38 -18.81
CA SER A 212 9.44 13.51 -19.31
C SER A 212 10.01 12.31 -20.07
N VAL A 213 9.32 11.18 -19.97
CA VAL A 213 9.62 9.96 -20.74
C VAL A 213 8.38 9.49 -21.48
N SER A 214 8.53 9.20 -22.76
CA SER A 214 7.56 8.48 -23.57
C SER A 214 7.84 6.98 -23.42
N ILE A 215 6.85 6.24 -22.92
CA ILE A 215 6.87 4.79 -22.81
C ILE A 215 6.01 4.25 -23.94
N GLU A 216 6.64 3.56 -24.89
CA GLU A 216 6.02 3.01 -26.09
C GLU A 216 6.13 1.49 -26.07
N CYS A 217 5.02 0.78 -26.15
CA CYS A 217 5.00 -0.68 -26.25
C CYS A 217 4.47 -1.10 -27.62
N THR A 218 5.29 -1.85 -28.34
CA THR A 218 4.98 -2.40 -29.68
C THR A 218 5.34 -3.88 -29.73
N LYS A 219 5.09 -4.53 -30.87
CA LYS A 219 5.46 -5.93 -31.09
C LYS A 219 6.97 -6.19 -30.99
N ASP A 220 7.79 -5.16 -31.19
CA ASP A 220 9.26 -5.27 -31.12
C ASP A 220 9.81 -5.17 -29.70
N GLY A 221 9.00 -4.71 -28.74
CA GLY A 221 9.39 -4.54 -27.34
C GLY A 221 8.82 -3.27 -26.71
N VAL A 222 9.36 -2.91 -25.54
CA VAL A 222 9.06 -1.66 -24.85
C VAL A 222 10.22 -0.67 -25.01
N GLY A 223 9.91 0.54 -25.47
CA GLY A 223 10.83 1.65 -25.63
C GLY A 223 10.58 2.75 -24.59
N PHE A 224 11.65 3.23 -23.96
CA PHE A 224 11.66 4.41 -23.11
C PHE A 224 12.43 5.50 -23.84
N LYS A 225 11.73 6.55 -24.26
CA LYS A 225 12.30 7.63 -25.08
C LYS A 225 12.16 8.96 -24.36
N CYS A 226 13.17 9.80 -24.40
CA CYS A 226 13.09 11.17 -23.92
C CYS A 226 13.79 12.12 -24.90
N ALA A 227 13.24 13.31 -25.03
CA ALA A 227 13.86 14.44 -25.71
C ALA A 227 14.08 15.55 -24.67
N GLY A 228 15.28 16.13 -24.64
CA GLY A 228 15.62 17.21 -23.74
C GLY A 228 16.68 18.13 -24.34
N ASP A 229 16.96 19.23 -23.66
CA ASP A 229 17.81 20.30 -24.21
C ASP A 229 19.27 19.87 -24.44
N ILE A 230 19.77 18.96 -23.61
CA ILE A 230 21.13 18.43 -23.69
C ILE A 230 21.25 17.36 -24.78
N GLY A 231 20.15 16.65 -25.08
CA GLY A 231 20.11 15.60 -26.07
C GLY A 231 18.93 14.63 -25.88
N ASN A 232 18.88 13.63 -26.76
CA ASN A 232 17.82 12.62 -26.77
C ASN A 232 18.34 11.30 -26.18
N GLY A 233 17.48 10.62 -25.42
CA GLY A 233 17.73 9.30 -24.84
C GLY A 233 16.72 8.28 -25.35
N SER A 234 17.17 7.06 -25.62
CA SER A 234 16.29 5.95 -25.98
C SER A 234 16.84 4.64 -25.45
N VAL A 235 16.03 3.91 -24.70
CA VAL A 235 16.31 2.55 -24.23
C VAL A 235 15.21 1.64 -24.74
N THR A 236 15.57 0.50 -25.32
CA THR A 236 14.59 -0.48 -25.81
C THR A 236 14.85 -1.82 -25.16
N LEU A 237 13.84 -2.34 -24.48
CA LEU A 237 13.86 -3.66 -23.88
C LEU A 237 12.99 -4.60 -24.73
N ARG A 238 13.54 -5.78 -25.02
CA ARG A 238 12.82 -6.86 -25.69
C ARG A 238 12.50 -7.95 -24.68
N SER A 239 11.47 -8.73 -24.97
CA SER A 239 11.15 -9.87 -24.13
C SER A 239 12.33 -10.85 -24.11
N HIS A 240 12.71 -11.28 -22.91
CA HIS A 240 13.84 -12.16 -22.68
C HIS A 240 13.53 -13.09 -21.51
N THR A 241 13.90 -14.36 -21.66
CA THR A 241 13.74 -15.39 -20.64
C THR A 241 15.11 -15.98 -20.32
N ASN A 242 15.50 -15.88 -19.06
CA ASN A 242 16.68 -16.48 -18.48
C ASN A 242 16.23 -17.62 -17.55
N VAL A 243 16.59 -18.85 -17.90
CA VAL A 243 16.20 -20.06 -17.14
C VAL A 243 16.93 -20.15 -15.81
N GLU A 244 18.15 -19.62 -15.71
CA GLU A 244 18.97 -19.67 -14.50
C GLU A 244 18.57 -18.60 -13.48
N LYS A 245 18.09 -17.44 -13.97
CA LYS A 245 17.74 -16.26 -13.16
C LYS A 245 16.39 -15.68 -13.61
N PRO A 246 15.26 -16.32 -13.23
CA PRO A 246 13.93 -15.88 -13.66
C PRO A 246 13.60 -14.45 -13.23
N GLU A 247 14.20 -13.96 -12.14
CA GLU A 247 14.05 -12.58 -11.68
C GLU A 247 14.58 -11.53 -12.68
N GLN A 248 15.44 -11.93 -13.62
CA GLN A 248 15.97 -11.07 -14.68
C GLN A 248 15.12 -11.08 -15.96
N ASN A 249 14.02 -11.84 -15.97
CA ASN A 249 13.16 -11.96 -17.14
C ASN A 249 12.45 -10.65 -17.46
N ILE A 250 12.19 -10.45 -18.75
CA ILE A 250 11.36 -9.38 -19.26
C ILE A 250 10.20 -10.04 -20.01
N GLU A 251 9.01 -9.91 -19.46
CA GLU A 251 7.77 -10.42 -20.04
C GLU A 251 6.94 -9.25 -20.54
N ILE A 252 6.50 -9.31 -21.79
CA ILE A 252 5.72 -8.24 -22.42
C ILE A 252 4.48 -8.89 -23.02
N ASN A 253 3.34 -8.59 -22.43
CA ASN A 253 2.03 -8.98 -22.94
C ASN A 253 1.39 -7.77 -23.59
N LEU A 254 1.24 -7.80 -24.91
CA LEU A 254 0.70 -6.71 -25.72
C LEU A 254 -0.60 -7.13 -26.37
N SER A 255 -1.69 -6.45 -26.02
CA SER A 255 -2.97 -6.52 -26.70
C SER A 255 -3.01 -5.52 -27.85
N GLU A 256 -2.66 -4.25 -27.56
CA GLU A 256 -2.67 -3.15 -28.53
C GLU A 256 -1.47 -2.22 -28.32
N PRO A 257 -0.87 -1.66 -29.40
CA PRO A 257 0.22 -0.69 -29.27
C PRO A 257 -0.21 0.53 -28.46
N VAL A 258 0.65 0.94 -27.52
CA VAL A 258 0.39 2.07 -26.61
C VAL A 258 1.63 2.95 -26.51
N ALA A 259 1.44 4.26 -26.55
CA ALA A 259 2.51 5.24 -26.44
C ALA A 259 2.04 6.40 -25.56
N LEU A 260 2.57 6.50 -24.34
CA LEU A 260 2.15 7.49 -23.36
C LEU A 260 3.36 8.19 -22.74
N THR A 261 3.18 9.47 -22.42
CA THR A 261 4.24 10.29 -21.83
C THR A 261 3.99 10.46 -20.33
N PHE A 262 5.02 10.29 -19.51
CA PHE A 262 4.94 10.41 -18.05
C PHE A 262 6.03 11.32 -17.50
N SER A 263 5.80 11.86 -16.31
CA SER A 263 6.78 12.66 -15.58
C SER A 263 7.82 11.76 -14.91
N LEU A 264 9.09 11.94 -15.26
CA LEU A 264 10.21 11.17 -14.70
C LEU A 264 10.40 11.44 -13.20
N LYS A 265 10.00 12.62 -12.70
CA LYS A 265 10.03 12.95 -11.28
C LYS A 265 9.19 11.97 -10.44
N TYR A 266 7.98 11.63 -10.90
CA TYR A 266 7.12 10.66 -10.21
C TYR A 266 7.64 9.23 -10.34
N LEU A 267 8.09 8.83 -11.54
CA LEU A 267 8.67 7.50 -11.76
C LEU A 267 9.89 7.26 -10.88
N MET A 268 10.75 8.28 -10.70
CA MET A 268 11.89 8.21 -9.78
C MET A 268 11.48 8.03 -8.31
N ASN A 269 10.36 8.62 -7.90
CA ASN A 269 9.79 8.38 -6.57
C ASN A 269 9.29 6.93 -6.45
N PHE A 270 8.56 6.42 -7.44
CA PHE A 270 8.07 5.03 -7.42
C PHE A 270 9.22 4.02 -7.39
N CYS A 271 10.34 4.32 -8.06
CA CYS A 271 11.52 3.46 -8.06
C CYS A 271 12.18 3.30 -6.67
N LYS A 272 11.81 4.09 -5.66
CA LYS A 272 12.23 3.87 -4.26
C LYS A 272 11.68 2.55 -3.69
N ALA A 273 10.57 2.05 -4.25
CA ALA A 273 10.00 0.75 -3.92
C ALA A 273 10.79 -0.45 -4.48
N SER A 274 11.84 -0.24 -5.30
CA SER A 274 12.62 -1.35 -5.88
C SER A 274 13.27 -2.26 -4.83
N GLY A 275 13.45 -1.79 -3.59
CA GLY A 275 13.92 -2.62 -2.48
C GLY A 275 12.88 -3.61 -1.92
N LEU A 276 11.61 -3.48 -2.32
CA LEU A 276 10.50 -4.33 -1.87
C LEU A 276 10.30 -5.57 -2.76
N SER A 277 10.58 -5.45 -4.05
CA SER A 277 10.38 -6.52 -5.02
C SER A 277 11.49 -6.53 -6.06
N THR A 278 11.94 -7.71 -6.47
CA THR A 278 12.98 -7.89 -7.50
C THR A 278 12.47 -7.56 -8.90
N GLN A 279 11.15 -7.62 -9.09
CA GLN A 279 10.48 -7.28 -10.34
C GLN A 279 9.46 -6.16 -10.12
N VAL A 280 9.19 -5.42 -11.19
CA VAL A 280 8.15 -4.40 -11.27
C VAL A 280 7.26 -4.71 -12.46
N LYS A 281 5.95 -4.51 -12.28
CA LYS A 281 4.94 -4.68 -13.32
C LYS A 281 4.39 -3.31 -13.72
N LEU A 282 4.49 -2.99 -15.00
CA LEU A 282 3.96 -1.77 -15.62
C LEU A 282 2.74 -2.13 -16.46
N CYS A 283 1.60 -1.48 -16.22
CA CYS A 283 0.41 -1.67 -17.04
C CYS A 283 -0.01 -0.33 -17.67
N LEU A 284 -0.17 -0.32 -18.99
CA LEU A 284 -0.43 0.87 -19.79
C LEU A 284 -1.69 0.69 -20.64
N SER A 285 -2.48 1.76 -20.78
CA SER A 285 -3.57 1.89 -21.75
C SER A 285 -3.90 3.38 -21.95
N ASN A 286 -4.37 3.78 -23.13
CA ASN A 286 -4.46 5.18 -23.57
C ASN A 286 -5.43 6.06 -22.75
N GLU A 287 -6.34 5.47 -21.98
CA GLU A 287 -7.40 6.18 -21.26
C GLU A 287 -7.33 6.02 -19.74
N VAL A 288 -6.28 5.37 -19.23
CA VAL A 288 -6.13 5.08 -17.81
C VAL A 288 -4.74 5.42 -17.31
N PRO A 289 -4.60 5.73 -16.01
CA PRO A 289 -3.29 5.96 -15.41
C PRO A 289 -2.35 4.75 -15.60
N LEU A 290 -1.05 5.03 -15.74
CA LEU A 290 -0.02 4.01 -15.66
C LEU A 290 -0.07 3.37 -14.28
N LEU A 291 -0.21 2.04 -14.25
CA LEU A 291 -0.05 1.25 -13.04
C LEU A 291 1.39 0.76 -12.93
N VAL A 292 2.07 1.09 -11.84
CA VAL A 292 3.37 0.54 -11.43
C VAL A 292 3.15 -0.29 -10.17
N GLU A 293 3.27 -1.61 -10.29
CA GLU A 293 3.04 -2.55 -9.20
C GLU A 293 4.35 -3.23 -8.77
N TYR A 294 4.59 -3.19 -7.46
CA TYR A 294 5.60 -3.99 -6.77
C TYR A 294 4.88 -5.07 -5.96
N GLY A 295 5.05 -6.33 -6.36
CA GLY A 295 4.48 -7.47 -5.66
C GLY A 295 5.22 -7.76 -4.36
N LEU A 296 4.47 -7.99 -3.28
CA LEU A 296 4.97 -8.38 -1.96
C LEU A 296 4.54 -9.83 -1.65
N SER A 297 4.97 -10.36 -0.50
CA SER A 297 4.58 -11.70 -0.06
C SER A 297 3.07 -11.82 0.15
N ASN A 298 2.53 -13.05 0.04
CA ASN A 298 1.13 -13.37 0.32
C ASN A 298 0.10 -12.58 -0.50
N ASN A 299 0.42 -12.24 -1.75
CA ASN A 299 -0.42 -11.41 -2.64
C ASN A 299 -0.67 -9.99 -2.10
N SER A 300 0.16 -9.52 -1.16
CA SER A 300 0.25 -8.12 -0.79
C SER A 300 0.92 -7.33 -1.93
N TYR A 301 0.68 -6.03 -1.99
CA TYR A 301 1.22 -5.20 -3.07
C TYR A 301 1.43 -3.75 -2.65
N LEU A 302 2.31 -3.08 -3.40
CA LEU A 302 2.42 -1.63 -3.45
C LEU A 302 2.23 -1.18 -4.90
N ARG A 303 1.14 -0.46 -5.16
CA ARG A 303 0.74 0.03 -6.47
C ARG A 303 0.80 1.54 -6.51
N PHE A 304 1.34 2.06 -7.60
CA PHE A 304 1.32 3.48 -7.92
C PHE A 304 0.56 3.68 -9.21
N TYR A 305 -0.31 4.69 -9.23
CA TYR A 305 -1.03 5.12 -10.41
C TYR A 305 -0.53 6.51 -10.79
N LEU A 306 -0.23 6.72 -12.07
CA LEU A 306 0.26 8.01 -12.55
C LEU A 306 -0.48 8.40 -13.81
N ALA A 307 -1.12 9.56 -13.78
CA ALA A 307 -1.78 10.10 -14.96
C ALA A 307 -0.73 10.42 -16.06
N PRO A 308 -1.02 10.08 -17.33
CA PRO A 308 -0.16 10.49 -18.43
C PRO A 308 -0.15 12.02 -18.56
N LYS A 309 0.96 12.57 -19.02
CA LYS A 309 0.99 13.93 -19.52
C LYS A 309 0.19 13.95 -20.81
N ILE A 310 -0.86 14.77 -20.83
CA ILE A 310 -1.55 15.12 -22.07
C ILE A 310 -0.52 15.89 -22.89
N GLY A 311 -0.14 15.34 -24.04
CA GLY A 311 0.63 16.12 -25.01
C GLY A 311 -0.24 17.28 -25.47
N ASP A 312 0.33 18.46 -25.68
CA ASP A 312 -0.34 19.48 -26.48
C ASP A 312 -0.59 18.83 -27.86
N GLU A 313 -1.80 18.34 -28.08
CA GLU A 313 -2.26 18.01 -29.43
C GLU A 313 -2.27 19.35 -30.19
N GLU A 314 -1.25 19.57 -31.02
CA GLU A 314 -1.35 20.53 -32.13
C GLU A 314 -2.42 20.09 -33.13
#